data_AF-A0A511W2D6-F1
#
_entry.id   AF-A0A511W2D6-F1
#
_cell.length_a   1.000
_cell.length_b   1.000
_cell.length_c   1.000
_cell.angle_alpha   90.00
_cell.angle_beta   90.00
_cell.angle_gamma   90.00
#
_symmetry.space_group_name_H-M   'P 1'
#
loop_
_entity.id
_entity.type
_entity.pdbx_description
1 polymer ?
#
loop_
_entity_poly.entity_id
_entity_poly.type
_entity_poly.pdbx_seq_one_letter_code
_entity_poly.pdbx_strand_id
1 'polypeptide(L)'
;MKKYYLLLVSLLMLFSLFIAGCTQEENWEESEMFESNGYTMLGIEDRLGFIYDDDVTRFYAGEANKYMWHFWGEDDEFDAREVTVNATHELNDNTITLIDGQTLGSANNGADKHMPSNMSLPKSGMWKLDAYVGDTLHGSVFVKVYEE
;
A
#
# COMPACT_ATOMS: atom_id res chain seq x y z
N MET A 1 -1.20 35.78 -45.94
CA MET A 1 -0.09 35.39 -45.06
C MET A 1 -0.30 35.81 -43.59
N LYS A 2 -0.63 37.09 -43.28
CA LYS A 2 -0.83 37.56 -41.89
C LYS A 2 -2.01 36.91 -41.13
N LYS A 3 -3.11 36.56 -41.81
CA LYS A 3 -4.30 35.92 -41.19
C LYS A 3 -4.06 34.48 -40.71
N TYR A 4 -3.21 33.73 -41.41
CA TYR A 4 -2.83 32.37 -41.01
C TYR A 4 -1.86 32.37 -39.82
N TYR A 5 -0.99 33.37 -39.73
CA TYR A 5 -0.14 33.59 -38.55
C TYR A 5 -0.96 33.89 -37.29
N LEU A 6 -2.03 34.69 -37.42
CA LEU A 6 -2.90 35.02 -36.28
C LEU A 6 -3.67 33.79 -35.76
N LEU A 7 -4.13 32.92 -36.66
CA LEU A 7 -4.79 31.65 -36.32
C LEU A 7 -3.82 30.59 -35.77
N LEU A 8 -2.59 30.53 -36.27
CA LEU A 8 -1.56 29.61 -35.74
C LEU A 8 -1.10 30.00 -34.33
N VAL A 9 -0.99 31.30 -34.05
CA VAL A 9 -0.62 31.80 -32.72
C VAL A 9 -1.75 31.56 -31.70
N SER A 10 -3.03 31.62 -32.12
CA SER A 10 -4.15 31.30 -31.21
C SER A 10 -4.29 29.80 -30.93
N LEU A 11 -3.94 28.93 -31.89
CA LEU A 11 -3.97 27.48 -31.71
C LEU A 11 -2.82 26.98 -30.81
N LEU A 12 -1.65 27.65 -30.84
CA LEU A 12 -0.52 27.37 -29.95
C LEU A 12 -0.77 27.82 -28.49
N MET A 13 -1.53 28.90 -28.27
CA MET A 13 -1.89 29.34 -26.91
C MET A 13 -2.99 28.50 -26.24
N LEU A 14 -3.75 27.72 -27.02
CA LEU A 14 -4.78 26.80 -26.49
C LEU A 14 -4.21 25.46 -26.03
N PHE A 15 -2.94 25.14 -26.36
CA PHE A 15 -2.30 23.88 -25.98
C PHE A 15 -1.45 23.96 -24.70
N SER A 16 -1.29 25.16 -24.11
CA SER A 16 -0.41 25.39 -22.95
C SER A 16 -1.10 25.42 -21.59
N LEU A 17 -2.36 24.94 -21.48
CA LEU A 17 -3.17 25.10 -20.26
C LEU A 17 -3.57 23.81 -19.53
N PHE A 18 -3.03 22.65 -19.91
CA PHE A 18 -3.36 21.37 -19.25
C PHE A 18 -2.11 20.57 -18.85
N ILE A 19 -1.27 21.15 -17.99
CA ILE A 19 -0.44 20.33 -17.09
C ILE A 19 -0.39 21.02 -15.72
N ALA A 20 -1.56 21.30 -15.14
CA ALA A 20 -1.65 21.27 -13.69
C ALA A 20 -1.69 19.78 -13.33
N GLY A 21 -0.53 19.15 -13.26
CA GLY A 21 -0.41 17.88 -12.56
C GLY A 21 -0.82 18.17 -11.13
N CYS A 22 -2.03 17.80 -10.75
CA CYS A 22 -2.37 17.67 -9.34
C CYS A 22 -1.44 16.58 -8.81
N THR A 23 -0.32 16.96 -8.21
CA THR A 23 0.33 16.10 -7.23
C THR A 23 -0.71 15.94 -6.13
N GLN A 24 -1.44 14.81 -6.11
CA GLN A 24 -2.17 14.44 -4.92
C GLN A 24 -1.11 14.32 -3.82
N GLU A 25 -1.14 15.23 -2.85
CA GLU A 25 -0.42 15.02 -1.61
C GLU A 25 -0.92 13.71 -1.02
N GLU A 26 -0.07 12.68 -1.09
CA GLU A 26 -0.31 11.41 -0.42
C GLU A 26 -0.28 11.70 1.08
N ASN A 27 -1.40 11.49 1.75
CA ASN A 27 -1.50 11.75 3.18
C ASN A 27 -0.85 10.58 3.92
N TRP A 28 0.32 10.81 4.52
CA TRP A 28 1.07 9.82 5.27
C TRP A 28 0.51 9.67 6.69
N GLU A 29 -0.73 9.17 6.78
CA GLU A 29 -1.40 8.82 8.03
C GLU A 29 -1.42 7.30 8.19
N GLU A 30 -1.28 6.82 9.44
CA GLU A 30 -1.35 5.40 9.73
C GLU A 30 -2.75 4.86 9.39
N SER A 31 -2.79 3.66 8.81
CA SER A 31 -4.05 3.01 8.47
C SER A 31 -4.94 2.83 9.70
N GLU A 32 -6.24 2.76 9.48
CA GLU A 32 -7.19 2.58 10.58
C GLU A 32 -7.07 1.16 11.17
N MET A 33 -7.44 1.05 12.44
CA MET A 33 -7.64 -0.25 13.08
C MET A 33 -9.10 -0.69 12.95
N PHE A 34 -9.32 -1.96 12.64
CA PHE A 34 -10.65 -2.55 12.56
C PHE A 34 -10.66 -3.96 13.17
N GLU A 35 -11.85 -4.48 13.46
CA GLU A 35 -12.01 -5.81 14.08
C GLU A 35 -12.44 -6.85 13.05
N SER A 36 -11.79 -8.01 13.05
CA SER A 36 -12.26 -9.16 12.27
C SER A 36 -12.10 -10.47 13.03
N ASN A 37 -13.24 -11.14 13.25
CA ASN A 37 -13.35 -12.40 13.99
C ASN A 37 -12.59 -12.42 15.35
N GLY A 38 -12.61 -11.29 16.07
CA GLY A 38 -11.97 -11.14 17.38
C GLY A 38 -10.48 -10.78 17.35
N TYR A 39 -9.95 -10.39 16.20
CA TYR A 39 -8.62 -9.82 16.04
C TYR A 39 -8.70 -8.36 15.59
N THR A 40 -7.90 -7.52 16.22
CA THR A 40 -7.62 -6.16 15.75
C THR A 40 -6.66 -6.24 14.56
N MET A 41 -7.02 -5.56 13.47
CA MET A 41 -6.29 -5.48 12.23
C MET A 41 -5.85 -4.04 12.00
N LEU A 42 -4.65 -3.83 11.47
CA LEU A 42 -4.24 -2.56 10.89
C LEU A 42 -4.38 -2.63 9.37
N GLY A 43 -5.15 -1.70 8.77
CA GLY A 43 -5.32 -1.68 7.31
C GLY A 43 -6.59 -0.97 6.82
N ILE A 44 -7.24 -1.59 5.84
CA ILE A 44 -8.46 -1.13 5.17
C ILE A 44 -9.53 -2.20 5.39
N GLU A 45 -10.57 -1.86 6.16
CA GLU A 45 -11.71 -2.75 6.43
C GLU A 45 -12.31 -3.28 5.12
N ASP A 46 -12.71 -4.56 5.11
CA ASP A 46 -13.23 -5.29 3.96
C ASP A 46 -12.31 -5.33 2.72
N ARG A 47 -11.01 -5.04 2.87
CA ARG A 47 -10.05 -5.14 1.76
C ARG A 47 -8.73 -5.81 2.13
N LEU A 48 -7.99 -5.25 3.08
CA LEU A 48 -6.62 -5.69 3.38
C LEU A 48 -6.23 -5.28 4.79
N GLY A 49 -5.61 -6.18 5.54
CA GLY A 49 -4.98 -5.82 6.81
C GLY A 49 -4.10 -6.93 7.33
N PHE A 50 -3.47 -6.70 8.47
CA PHE A 50 -2.80 -7.75 9.22
C PHE A 50 -3.06 -7.58 10.71
N ILE A 51 -3.02 -8.68 11.46
CA ILE A 51 -3.21 -8.66 12.92
C ILE A 51 -2.18 -7.72 13.52
N TYR A 52 -2.66 -6.74 14.27
CA TYR A 52 -1.85 -5.71 14.87
C TYR A 52 -2.38 -5.30 16.23
N ASP A 53 -1.46 -5.20 17.17
CA ASP A 53 -1.63 -4.63 18.49
C ASP A 53 -0.48 -3.63 18.68
N ASP A 54 -0.83 -2.37 18.96
CA ASP A 54 0.14 -1.27 19.06
C ASP A 54 1.05 -1.39 20.29
N ASP A 55 0.75 -2.23 21.26
CA ASP A 55 1.63 -2.46 22.41
C ASP A 55 2.45 -3.75 22.28
N VAL A 56 2.02 -4.71 21.45
CA VAL A 56 2.65 -6.04 21.34
C VAL A 56 3.41 -6.24 20.04
N THR A 57 2.89 -5.74 18.92
CA THR A 57 3.41 -5.98 17.57
C THR A 57 3.81 -4.70 16.83
N ARG A 58 3.96 -3.60 17.58
CA ARG A 58 4.44 -2.32 17.06
C ARG A 58 5.73 -2.48 16.27
N PHE A 59 5.85 -1.71 15.20
CA PHE A 59 7.07 -1.69 14.41
C PHE A 59 8.13 -0.82 15.06
N TYR A 60 9.29 -1.41 15.32
CA TYR A 60 10.52 -0.71 15.67
C TYR A 60 11.53 -0.85 14.53
N ALA A 61 12.29 0.21 14.27
CA ALA A 61 13.23 0.25 13.17
C ALA A 61 14.30 -0.86 13.30
N GLY A 62 14.40 -1.72 12.29
CA GLY A 62 15.35 -2.84 12.24
C GLY A 62 14.93 -4.07 13.04
N GLU A 63 13.81 -4.04 13.76
CA GLU A 63 13.27 -5.20 14.45
C GLU A 63 12.42 -6.05 13.52
N ALA A 64 12.47 -7.37 13.70
CA ALA A 64 11.69 -8.31 12.92
C ALA A 64 10.54 -8.87 13.75
N ASN A 65 9.32 -8.75 13.25
CA ASN A 65 8.11 -9.26 13.89
C ASN A 65 7.29 -10.12 12.94
N LYS A 66 6.40 -10.94 13.52
CA LYS A 66 5.48 -11.80 12.78
C LYS A 66 4.13 -11.14 12.63
N TYR A 67 3.64 -11.10 11.40
CA TYR A 67 2.34 -10.52 11.06
C TYR A 67 1.55 -11.51 10.21
N MET A 68 0.29 -11.70 10.54
CA MET A 68 -0.63 -12.48 9.70
C MET A 68 -1.48 -11.52 8.90
N TRP A 69 -1.27 -11.52 7.59
CA TRP A 69 -2.04 -10.75 6.63
C TRP A 69 -3.36 -11.45 6.31
N HIS A 70 -4.37 -10.64 6.01
CA HIS A 70 -5.74 -11.00 5.70
C HIS A 70 -6.20 -10.19 4.49
N PHE A 71 -6.78 -10.88 3.52
CA PHE A 71 -7.19 -10.32 2.23
C PHE A 71 -8.66 -10.62 2.02
N TRP A 72 -9.44 -9.57 1.78
CA TRP A 72 -10.85 -9.63 1.42
C TRP A 72 -11.02 -9.20 -0.03
N GLY A 73 -11.88 -9.91 -0.76
CA GLY A 73 -12.11 -9.65 -2.18
C GLY A 73 -12.80 -10.81 -2.89
N GLU A 74 -13.04 -10.64 -4.18
CA GLU A 74 -13.64 -11.67 -5.00
C GLU A 74 -12.64 -12.79 -5.33
N ASP A 75 -13.14 -13.99 -5.59
CA ASP A 75 -12.28 -15.17 -5.77
C ASP A 75 -11.29 -15.03 -6.95
N ASP A 76 -11.67 -14.33 -8.02
CA ASP A 76 -10.84 -14.10 -9.20
C ASP A 76 -9.66 -13.14 -8.94
N GLU A 77 -9.76 -12.28 -7.92
CA GLU A 77 -8.63 -11.44 -7.47
C GLU A 77 -7.48 -12.28 -6.89
N PHE A 78 -7.74 -13.53 -6.52
CA PHE A 78 -6.78 -14.44 -5.88
C PHE A 78 -6.23 -15.54 -6.80
N ASP A 79 -6.53 -15.49 -8.10
CA ASP A 79 -6.11 -16.51 -9.07
C ASP A 79 -4.59 -16.67 -9.18
N ALA A 80 -3.83 -15.58 -9.03
CA ALA A 80 -2.36 -15.62 -9.06
C ALA A 80 -1.75 -16.29 -7.83
N ARG A 81 -2.50 -16.36 -6.72
CA ARG A 81 -2.15 -16.97 -5.42
C ARG A 81 -0.89 -16.45 -4.70
N GLU A 82 -0.01 -15.72 -5.36
CA GLU A 82 1.24 -15.22 -4.79
C GLU A 82 1.13 -13.74 -4.46
N VAL A 83 1.68 -13.36 -3.32
CA VAL A 83 1.69 -12.00 -2.79
C VAL A 83 3.10 -11.44 -2.77
N THR A 84 3.22 -10.20 -3.24
CA THR A 84 4.42 -9.38 -3.09
C THR A 84 4.05 -8.14 -2.29
N VAL A 85 4.88 -7.76 -1.32
CA VAL A 85 4.70 -6.52 -0.55
C VAL A 85 5.91 -5.63 -0.74
N ASN A 86 5.66 -4.45 -1.29
CA ASN A 86 6.67 -3.41 -1.46
C ASN A 86 6.44 -2.30 -0.43
N ALA A 87 7.50 -1.85 0.23
CA ALA A 87 7.45 -0.83 1.25
C ALA A 87 8.19 0.44 0.79
N THR A 88 7.50 1.57 0.83
CA THR A 88 8.06 2.89 0.47
C THR A 88 8.06 3.81 1.69
N HIS A 89 9.17 4.50 1.93
CA HIS A 89 9.35 5.38 3.09
C HIS A 89 8.99 6.83 2.75
N GLU A 90 8.39 7.56 3.71
CA GLU A 90 7.91 8.93 3.50
C GLU A 90 8.99 9.95 3.08
N LEU A 91 10.25 9.75 3.51
CA LEU A 91 11.35 10.71 3.27
C LEU A 91 12.24 10.42 2.05
N ASN A 92 12.14 9.22 1.49
CA ASN A 92 12.92 8.85 0.33
C ASN A 92 12.11 7.80 -0.41
N ASP A 93 11.72 8.07 -1.65
CA ASP A 93 10.99 7.16 -2.56
C ASP A 93 11.74 5.84 -2.86
N ASN A 94 12.70 5.45 -2.02
CA ASN A 94 13.33 4.16 -2.01
C ASN A 94 12.32 3.12 -1.55
N THR A 95 11.75 2.40 -2.53
CA THR A 95 10.96 1.20 -2.29
C THR A 95 11.86 0.01 -2.02
N ILE A 96 11.56 -0.77 -0.98
CA ILE A 96 12.16 -2.08 -0.71
C ILE A 96 11.09 -3.17 -0.87
N THR A 97 11.47 -4.36 -1.30
CA THR A 97 10.57 -5.51 -1.28
C THR A 97 10.64 -6.18 0.10
N LEU A 98 9.54 -6.15 0.84
CA LEU A 98 9.42 -6.80 2.16
C LEU A 98 9.06 -8.27 2.05
N ILE A 99 8.20 -8.61 1.09
CA ILE A 99 7.72 -9.97 0.85
C ILE A 99 7.75 -10.20 -0.65
N ASP A 100 8.29 -11.34 -1.08
CA ASP A 100 8.49 -11.69 -2.48
C ASP A 100 7.88 -13.06 -2.76
N GLY A 101 6.79 -13.09 -3.55
CA GLY A 101 6.17 -14.31 -4.06
C GLY A 101 5.59 -15.26 -3.00
N GLN A 102 5.03 -14.74 -1.91
CA GLN A 102 4.52 -15.59 -0.84
C GLN A 102 3.08 -16.07 -1.12
N THR A 103 2.84 -17.38 -1.00
CA THR A 103 1.54 -17.97 -1.36
C THR A 103 0.44 -17.71 -0.33
N LEU A 104 -0.73 -17.31 -0.82
CA LEU A 104 -1.98 -17.19 -0.07
C LEU A 104 -2.50 -18.55 0.42
N GLY A 105 -2.88 -18.58 1.69
CA GLY A 105 -3.67 -19.63 2.31
C GLY A 105 -5.17 -19.51 2.01
N SER A 106 -5.97 -20.41 2.60
CA SER A 106 -7.43 -20.36 2.53
C SER A 106 -8.03 -19.23 3.38
N ALA A 107 -9.35 -19.12 3.40
CA ALA A 107 -10.07 -18.23 4.31
C ALA A 107 -9.65 -18.45 5.77
N ASN A 108 -9.50 -17.37 6.52
CA ASN A 108 -9.14 -17.38 7.93
C ASN A 108 -9.53 -16.06 8.60
N ASN A 109 -9.92 -16.08 9.88
CA ASN A 109 -10.33 -14.91 10.67
C ASN A 109 -11.28 -13.93 9.96
N GLY A 110 -12.24 -14.43 9.18
CA GLY A 110 -13.21 -13.61 8.47
C GLY A 110 -12.76 -13.10 7.10
N ALA A 111 -11.50 -13.28 6.72
CA ALA A 111 -10.98 -12.95 5.40
C ALA A 111 -11.05 -14.12 4.43
N ASP A 112 -11.08 -13.81 3.13
CA ASP A 112 -11.17 -14.80 2.04
C ASP A 112 -9.86 -15.54 1.81
N LYS A 113 -8.73 -14.88 2.08
CA LYS A 113 -7.37 -15.44 2.06
C LYS A 113 -6.53 -14.86 3.19
N HIS A 114 -5.46 -15.56 3.57
CA HIS A 114 -4.49 -15.09 4.56
C HIS A 114 -3.06 -15.44 4.18
N MET A 115 -2.08 -14.78 4.80
CA MET A 115 -0.67 -15.05 4.60
C MET A 115 0.15 -14.68 5.84
N PRO A 116 0.86 -15.62 6.50
CA PRO A 116 1.80 -15.27 7.56
C PRO A 116 3.06 -14.61 6.99
N SER A 117 3.69 -13.68 7.68
CA SER A 117 4.92 -13.02 7.22
C SER A 117 5.87 -12.74 8.39
N ASN A 118 7.16 -12.55 8.08
CA ASN A 118 8.10 -11.89 8.99
C ASN A 118 8.51 -10.58 8.32
N MET A 119 8.27 -9.45 8.97
CA MET A 119 8.58 -8.13 8.41
C MET A 119 9.55 -7.38 9.33
N SER A 120 10.46 -6.65 8.70
CA SER A 120 11.36 -5.71 9.38
C SER A 120 11.57 -4.49 8.49
N LEU A 121 11.35 -3.31 9.05
CA LEU A 121 11.47 -2.03 8.35
C LEU A 121 12.72 -1.30 8.86
N PRO A 122 13.64 -0.86 7.98
CA PRO A 122 14.98 -0.47 8.40
C PRO A 122 15.08 0.92 9.05
N LYS A 123 14.02 1.74 8.98
CA LYS A 123 14.04 3.13 9.46
C LYS A 123 12.74 3.48 10.17
N SER A 124 12.85 4.32 11.18
CA SER A 124 11.70 4.99 11.80
C SER A 124 11.08 6.00 10.83
N GLY A 125 9.78 6.24 10.98
CA GLY A 125 9.00 7.05 10.05
C GLY A 125 7.75 6.34 9.56
N MET A 126 6.99 6.99 8.70
CA MET A 126 5.86 6.38 8.01
C MET A 126 6.32 5.55 6.82
N TRP A 127 5.66 4.41 6.64
CA TRP A 127 5.86 3.51 5.52
C TRP A 127 4.54 3.14 4.88
N LYS A 128 4.51 3.14 3.55
CA LYS A 128 3.42 2.59 2.74
C LYS A 128 3.78 1.19 2.30
N LEU A 129 2.93 0.22 2.62
CA LEU A 129 3.07 -1.19 2.28
C LEU A 129 2.07 -1.54 1.18
N ASP A 130 2.53 -1.56 -0.06
CA ASP A 130 1.73 -1.93 -1.22
C ASP A 130 1.73 -3.46 -1.37
N ALA A 131 0.58 -4.09 -1.13
CA ALA A 131 0.39 -5.53 -1.25
C ALA A 131 -0.23 -5.88 -2.60
N TYR A 132 0.49 -6.66 -3.40
CA TYR A 132 0.10 -7.13 -4.72
C TYR A 132 -0.29 -8.59 -4.65
N VAL A 133 -1.33 -8.99 -5.38
CA VAL A 133 -1.64 -10.39 -5.68
C VAL A 133 -1.34 -10.62 -7.16
N GLY A 134 -0.30 -11.41 -7.45
CA GLY A 134 0.34 -11.40 -8.76
C GLY A 134 0.88 -10.00 -9.09
N ASP A 135 0.46 -9.44 -10.24
CA ASP A 135 0.86 -8.11 -10.70
C ASP A 135 -0.17 -7.01 -10.36
N THR A 136 -1.26 -7.36 -9.66
CA THR A 136 -2.36 -6.44 -9.35
C THR A 136 -2.25 -5.93 -7.92
N LEU A 137 -2.27 -4.61 -7.73
CA LEU A 137 -2.31 -4.00 -6.40
C LEU A 137 -3.65 -4.38 -5.72
N HIS A 138 -3.57 -5.12 -4.62
CA HIS A 138 -4.72 -5.46 -3.81
C HIS A 138 -5.10 -4.30 -2.88
N GLY A 139 -4.11 -3.70 -2.22
CA GLY A 139 -4.30 -2.54 -1.37
C GLY A 139 -2.99 -2.06 -0.75
N SER A 140 -3.06 -0.92 -0.06
CA SER A 140 -1.90 -0.28 0.58
C SER A 140 -2.19 -0.04 2.06
N VAL A 141 -1.29 -0.49 2.94
CA VAL A 141 -1.38 -0.26 4.38
C VAL A 141 -0.27 0.71 4.80
N PHE A 142 -0.62 1.76 5.53
CA PHE A 142 0.34 2.71 6.08
C PHE A 142 0.63 2.36 7.53
N VAL A 143 1.92 2.28 7.88
CA VAL A 143 2.38 1.89 9.22
C VAL A 143 3.33 2.94 9.79
N LYS A 144 3.23 3.20 11.09
CA LYS A 144 4.24 3.96 11.81
C LYS A 144 5.34 3.03 12.33
N VAL A 145 6.59 3.36 12.01
CA VAL A 145 7.78 2.71 12.58
C VAL A 145 8.45 3.64 13.57
N TYR A 146 8.70 3.13 14.78
CA TYR A 146 9.27 3.87 15.89
C TYR A 146 10.79 3.65 16.01
N GLU A 147 11.45 4.56 16.70
CA GLU A 147 12.82 4.35 17.19
C GLU A 147 12.78 3.40 18.40
N GLU A 148 13.84 2.60 18.58
CA GLU A 148 14.02 1.74 19.77
C GLU A 148 14.19 2.56 21.06
#